data_AF-A0A6C0AGK4-F1
#
_entry.id   AF-A0A6C0AGK4-F1
#
_cell.length_a   1.000
_cell.length_b   1.000
_cell.length_c   1.000
_cell.angle_alpha   90.00
_cell.angle_beta   90.00
_cell.angle_gamma   90.00
#
_symmetry.space_group_name_H-M   'P 1'
#
loop_
_entity.id
_entity.type
_entity.pdbx_description
1 polymer ?
#
loop_
_entity_poly.entity_id
_entity_poly.type
_entity_poly.pdbx_seq_one_letter_code
_entity_poly.pdbx_strand_id
1 'polypeptide(L)'
;MNKSIVVDPLLLGGKRPKTQKQKKPSGSELKKALLESLSSPDLSEMIEPKPPEPEVNTEVSKSTYGCLKNGSLPTFRQLKRSSNTIKQYASFGKNKGTVRVLIKDREMYAKIERDKKKIDKRSMSDIRDYLRKRGLYKIGSTAPDDILREIYKNAILTGEVENHNSSTLMHNFLNEP
;
A
#
# COMPACT_ATOMS: atom_id res chain seq x y z
N MET A 1 -21.18 1.54 -64.61
CA MET A 1 -21.06 0.59 -63.49
C MET A 1 -20.18 1.23 -62.44
N ASN A 2 -20.77 1.93 -61.47
CA ASN A 2 -20.01 2.68 -60.46
C ASN A 2 -20.46 2.17 -59.09
N LYS A 3 -19.69 1.24 -58.51
CA LYS A 3 -19.89 0.83 -57.11
C LYS A 3 -19.09 1.81 -56.25
N SER A 4 -19.79 2.69 -55.54
CA SER A 4 -19.17 3.54 -54.52
C SER A 4 -18.71 2.64 -53.36
N ILE A 5 -17.42 2.70 -53.04
CA ILE A 5 -16.87 2.04 -51.87
C ILE A 5 -17.27 2.88 -50.65
N VAL A 6 -18.16 2.35 -49.81
CA VAL A 6 -18.44 2.91 -48.49
C VAL A 6 -17.30 2.48 -47.59
N VAL A 7 -16.42 3.41 -47.22
CA VAL A 7 -15.35 3.16 -46.25
C VAL A 7 -15.90 3.42 -44.87
N ASP A 8 -15.84 2.42 -43.98
CA ASP A 8 -16.26 2.54 -42.60
C ASP A 8 -15.47 3.65 -41.87
N PRO A 9 -16.14 4.67 -41.29
CA PRO A 9 -15.47 5.80 -40.63
C PRO A 9 -14.61 5.42 -39.41
N LEU A 10 -14.66 4.18 -38.95
CA LEU A 10 -13.93 3.67 -37.79
C LEU A 10 -12.47 3.30 -38.09
N LEU A 11 -12.05 3.30 -39.36
CA LEU A 11 -10.68 2.99 -39.77
C LEU A 11 -9.74 4.22 -39.79
N LEU A 12 -10.26 5.42 -39.56
CA LEU A 12 -9.46 6.63 -39.40
C LEU A 12 -9.30 6.93 -37.91
N GLY A 13 -8.06 6.86 -37.42
CA GLY A 13 -7.67 6.99 -36.01
C GLY A 13 -7.93 8.37 -35.39
N GLY A 14 -9.19 8.74 -35.25
CA GLY A 14 -9.65 9.87 -34.45
C GLY A 14 -9.66 9.54 -32.95
N LYS A 15 -9.15 10.45 -32.12
CA LYS A 15 -9.24 10.33 -30.66
C LYS A 15 -10.71 10.30 -30.24
N ARG A 16 -11.11 9.26 -29.52
CA ARG A 16 -12.47 9.11 -28.96
C ARG A 16 -12.82 10.31 -28.08
N PRO A 17 -14.00 10.93 -28.21
CA PRO A 17 -14.46 11.94 -27.25
C PRO A 17 -14.65 11.28 -25.87
N LYS A 18 -14.24 11.99 -24.81
CA LYS A 18 -14.40 11.53 -23.42
C LYS A 18 -15.90 11.47 -23.10
N THR A 19 -16.47 10.28 -23.02
CA THR A 19 -17.80 10.06 -22.46
C THR A 19 -17.80 10.52 -21.01
N GLN A 20 -18.69 11.47 -20.67
CA GLN A 20 -18.93 11.84 -19.28
C GLN A 20 -19.46 10.60 -18.55
N LYS A 21 -18.66 10.08 -17.61
CA LYS A 21 -18.99 8.91 -16.82
C LYS A 21 -20.12 9.31 -15.86
N GLN A 22 -21.36 8.95 -16.17
CA GLN A 22 -22.46 9.09 -15.22
C GLN A 22 -22.11 8.26 -13.98
N LYS A 23 -22.09 8.91 -12.80
CA LYS A 23 -21.83 8.26 -11.52
C LYS A 23 -22.93 7.24 -11.26
N LYS A 24 -22.57 5.95 -11.18
CA LYS A 24 -23.49 4.93 -10.64
C LYS A 24 -23.71 5.24 -9.16
N PRO A 25 -24.96 5.20 -8.65
CA PRO A 25 -25.24 5.52 -7.27
C PRO A 25 -24.47 4.57 -6.35
N SER A 26 -23.88 5.14 -5.31
CA SER A 26 -23.16 4.41 -4.28
C SER A 26 -24.13 3.49 -3.52
N GLY A 27 -23.65 2.35 -3.03
CA GLY A 27 -24.51 1.37 -2.35
C GLY A 27 -25.27 1.93 -1.15
N SER A 28 -24.83 3.06 -0.57
CA SER A 28 -25.53 3.81 0.46
C SER A 28 -26.76 4.57 -0.05
N GLU A 29 -26.72 5.10 -1.27
CA GLU A 29 -27.85 5.84 -1.87
C GLU A 29 -29.01 4.89 -2.20
N LEU A 30 -28.69 3.68 -2.69
CA LEU A 30 -29.69 2.64 -2.94
C LEU A 30 -30.37 2.16 -1.64
N LYS A 31 -29.61 2.07 -0.54
CA LYS A 31 -30.16 1.69 0.77
C LYS A 31 -31.10 2.74 1.34
N LYS A 32 -30.77 4.03 1.18
CA LYS A 32 -31.65 5.12 1.60
C LYS A 32 -32.96 5.13 0.82
N ALA A 33 -32.91 4.96 -0.51
CA ALA A 33 -34.10 4.90 -1.34
C ALA A 33 -35.04 3.73 -0.97
N LEU A 34 -34.47 2.58 -0.61
CA LEU A 34 -35.26 1.40 -0.19
C LEU A 34 -35.90 1.61 1.19
N LEU A 35 -35.18 2.25 2.11
CA LEU A 35 -35.71 2.60 3.44
C LEU A 35 -36.86 3.62 3.33
N GLU A 36 -36.75 4.58 2.41
CA GLU A 36 -37.77 5.58 2.13
C GLU A 36 -39.02 4.96 1.49
N SER A 37 -38.85 3.97 0.61
CA SER A 37 -39.99 3.26 -0.02
C SER A 37 -40.80 2.38 0.94
N LEU A 38 -40.24 2.03 2.11
CA LEU A 38 -40.93 1.25 3.14
C LEU A 38 -41.60 2.14 4.20
N SER A 39 -41.45 3.46 4.09
CA SER A 39 -42.04 4.45 4.97
C SER A 39 -43.27 5.09 4.31
N SER A 40 -44.32 4.31 4.10
CA SER A 40 -45.67 4.87 3.91
C SER A 40 -46.38 5.00 5.27
N PRO A 41 -46.97 6.16 5.59
CA PRO A 41 -47.81 6.33 6.77
C PRO A 41 -49.23 5.78 6.51
N ASP A 42 -49.95 5.53 7.60
CA ASP A 42 -51.36 5.10 7.70
C ASP A 42 -51.68 3.62 7.45
N LEU A 43 -51.89 2.87 8.54
CA LEU A 43 -53.24 2.60 9.06
C LEU A 43 -53.17 2.35 10.58
N SER A 44 -54.04 3.08 11.26
CA SER A 44 -54.37 3.15 12.68
C SER A 44 -54.65 1.83 13.41
N GLU A 45 -54.21 1.79 14.67
CA GLU A 45 -54.90 1.29 15.88
C GLU A 45 -56.00 0.22 15.71
N MET A 46 -55.68 -1.01 16.11
CA MET A 46 -56.52 -1.76 17.05
C MET A 46 -55.62 -2.53 18.02
N ILE A 47 -55.75 -2.20 19.30
CA ILE A 47 -55.07 -2.85 20.42
C ILE A 47 -55.79 -4.18 20.69
N GLU A 48 -55.13 -5.30 20.42
CA GLU A 48 -55.46 -6.59 21.01
C GLU A 48 -54.38 -6.91 22.06
N PRO A 49 -54.71 -7.15 23.35
CA PRO A 49 -53.67 -7.47 24.32
C PRO A 49 -53.15 -8.89 24.04
N LYS A 50 -51.96 -8.94 23.43
CA LYS A 50 -51.15 -10.16 23.28
C LYS A 50 -50.92 -10.80 24.65
N PRO A 51 -51.21 -12.10 24.86
CA PRO A 51 -50.95 -12.77 26.14
C PRO A 51 -49.45 -12.80 26.45
N PRO A 52 -49.04 -12.75 27.74
CA PRO A 52 -47.64 -12.67 28.10
C PRO A 52 -46.88 -13.91 27.63
N GLU A 53 -45.97 -13.73 26.68
CA GLU A 53 -44.98 -14.74 26.30
C GLU A 53 -43.95 -14.86 27.45
N PRO A 54 -43.54 -16.08 27.83
CA PRO A 54 -42.58 -16.27 28.91
C PRO A 54 -41.21 -15.70 28.53
N GLU A 55 -40.63 -14.86 29.38
CA GLU A 55 -39.26 -14.36 29.25
C GLU A 55 -38.27 -15.53 29.42
N VAL A 56 -37.86 -16.13 28.31
CA VAL A 56 -36.70 -17.03 28.30
C VAL A 56 -35.45 -16.17 28.21
N ASN A 57 -34.78 -15.95 29.34
CA ASN A 57 -33.43 -15.41 29.40
C ASN A 57 -32.44 -16.40 28.77
N THR A 58 -32.39 -16.45 27.45
CA THR A 58 -31.22 -16.96 26.74
C THR A 58 -30.20 -15.84 26.61
N GLU A 59 -29.38 -15.63 27.64
CA GLU A 59 -28.08 -15.01 27.46
C GLU A 59 -27.19 -15.99 26.67
N VAL A 60 -27.46 -16.12 25.37
CA VAL A 60 -26.61 -16.91 24.47
C VAL A 60 -25.29 -16.15 24.40
N SER A 61 -24.28 -16.65 25.12
CA SER A 61 -22.93 -16.11 25.04
C SER A 61 -22.54 -15.99 23.56
N LYS A 62 -22.29 -14.75 23.10
CA LYS A 62 -21.94 -14.51 21.70
C LYS A 62 -20.66 -15.28 21.38
N SER A 63 -20.77 -16.27 20.51
CA SER A 63 -19.65 -17.13 20.12
C SER A 63 -18.54 -16.34 19.41
N THR A 64 -17.29 -16.55 19.81
CA THR A 64 -16.10 -15.81 19.35
C THR A 64 -15.75 -15.99 17.85
N TYR A 65 -16.29 -17.01 17.18
CA TYR A 65 -16.04 -17.31 15.76
C TYR A 65 -17.31 -17.85 15.06
N GLY A 66 -17.36 -17.74 13.73
CA GLY A 66 -18.47 -18.20 12.89
C GLY A 66 -18.09 -19.30 11.90
N CYS A 67 -19.08 -19.86 11.21
CA CYS A 67 -18.92 -20.91 10.20
C CYS A 67 -18.92 -20.40 8.75
N LEU A 68 -19.51 -19.23 8.49
CA LEU A 68 -19.62 -18.65 7.16
C LEU A 68 -18.29 -18.01 6.71
N LYS A 69 -17.82 -18.34 5.49
CA LYS A 69 -16.74 -17.58 4.85
C LYS A 69 -17.25 -16.18 4.49
N ASN A 70 -16.51 -15.15 4.89
CA ASN A 70 -16.90 -13.73 4.76
C ASN A 70 -18.12 -13.31 5.58
N GLY A 71 -18.47 -14.07 6.64
CA GLY A 71 -19.47 -13.63 7.61
C GLY A 71 -18.97 -12.46 8.47
N SER A 72 -19.87 -11.91 9.29
CA SER A 72 -19.56 -10.85 10.26
C SER A 72 -18.52 -11.28 11.31
N LEU A 73 -18.54 -12.57 11.68
CA LEU A 73 -17.58 -13.19 12.60
C LEU A 73 -16.50 -13.96 11.83
N PRO A 74 -15.23 -13.94 12.27
CA PRO A 74 -14.15 -14.68 11.62
C PRO A 74 -14.40 -16.20 11.73
N THR A 75 -13.97 -16.95 10.71
CA THR A 75 -14.00 -18.42 10.80
C THR A 75 -12.94 -18.94 11.78
N PHE A 76 -13.12 -20.13 12.35
CA PHE A 76 -12.12 -20.74 13.25
C PHE A 76 -10.70 -20.76 12.66
N ARG A 77 -10.58 -21.05 11.35
CA ARG A 77 -9.30 -21.00 10.62
C ARG A 77 -8.72 -19.59 10.51
N GLN A 78 -9.55 -18.56 10.36
CA GLN A 78 -9.09 -17.16 10.34
C GLN A 78 -8.70 -16.71 11.75
N LEU A 79 -9.54 -16.97 12.75
CA LEU A 79 -9.26 -16.65 14.16
C LEU A 79 -7.94 -17.30 14.62
N LYS A 80 -7.72 -18.58 14.30
CA LYS A 80 -6.48 -19.30 14.63
C LYS A 80 -5.26 -18.72 13.91
N ARG A 81 -5.41 -18.19 12.69
CA ARG A 81 -4.32 -17.53 11.96
C ARG A 81 -4.01 -16.14 12.53
N SER A 82 -5.02 -15.40 12.97
CA SER A 82 -4.81 -14.10 13.62
C SER A 82 -4.31 -14.23 15.06
N SER A 83 -4.66 -15.30 15.77
CA SER A 83 -4.19 -15.57 17.14
C SER A 83 -2.79 -16.14 17.19
N ASN A 84 -2.36 -16.83 16.13
CA ASN A 84 -0.99 -17.30 15.98
C ASN A 84 -0.11 -16.13 15.54
N THR A 85 0.24 -15.24 16.47
CA THR A 85 1.39 -14.36 16.31
C THR A 85 2.59 -15.26 16.04
N ILE A 86 3.03 -15.33 14.79
CA ILE A 86 4.29 -15.99 14.44
C ILE A 86 5.36 -15.27 15.27
N LYS A 87 5.87 -15.97 16.28
CA LYS A 87 6.92 -15.49 17.17
C LYS A 87 8.17 -15.28 16.32
N GLN A 88 8.33 -14.12 15.69
CA GLN A 88 9.57 -13.75 14.99
C GLN A 88 10.78 -13.85 15.95
N TYR A 89 10.51 -13.70 17.25
CA TYR A 89 10.80 -14.68 18.31
C TYR A 89 12.05 -15.55 18.18
N ALA A 90 11.88 -16.58 17.35
CA ALA A 90 12.64 -17.82 17.44
C ALA A 90 14.05 -17.77 16.80
N SER A 91 14.48 -16.64 16.23
CA SER A 91 15.82 -16.55 15.63
C SER A 91 16.49 -15.16 15.74
N PHE A 92 16.23 -14.43 16.83
CA PHE A 92 16.99 -13.20 17.08
C PHE A 92 18.46 -13.48 17.38
N GLY A 93 19.29 -12.45 17.21
CA GLY A 93 20.74 -12.56 17.39
C GLY A 93 21.47 -12.85 16.08
N LYS A 94 22.69 -13.38 16.19
CA LYS A 94 23.58 -13.64 15.06
C LYS A 94 23.47 -15.11 14.65
N ASN A 95 23.12 -15.37 13.39
CA ASN A 95 23.07 -16.73 12.83
C ASN A 95 23.58 -16.72 11.39
N LYS A 96 24.51 -17.63 11.07
CA LYS A 96 25.07 -17.80 9.71
C LYS A 96 25.54 -16.47 9.08
N GLY A 97 26.22 -15.62 9.86
CA GLY A 97 26.70 -14.31 9.42
C GLY A 97 25.62 -13.22 9.28
N THR A 98 24.36 -13.54 9.53
CA THR A 98 23.24 -12.58 9.51
C THR A 98 22.84 -12.16 10.92
N VAL A 99 22.56 -10.88 11.12
CA VAL A 99 22.11 -10.34 12.42
C VAL A 99 20.64 -9.98 12.33
N ARG A 100 19.81 -10.56 13.20
CA ARG A 100 18.37 -10.27 13.29
C ARG A 100 18.09 -9.54 14.61
N VAL A 101 17.63 -8.30 14.50
CA VAL A 101 17.31 -7.43 15.65
C VAL A 101 15.80 -7.27 15.75
N LEU A 102 15.25 -7.55 16.94
CA LEU A 102 13.87 -7.19 17.25
C LEU A 102 13.82 -5.73 17.64
N ILE A 103 13.02 -4.97 16.92
CA ILE A 103 12.56 -3.67 17.38
C ILE A 103 11.15 -3.90 17.93
N LYS A 104 10.85 -3.49 19.17
CA LYS A 104 9.51 -3.71 19.76
C LYS A 104 8.57 -2.52 19.55
N ASP A 105 9.14 -1.33 19.45
CA ASP A 105 8.40 -0.07 19.38
C ASP A 105 7.90 0.23 17.96
N ARG A 106 6.59 0.46 17.84
CA ARG A 106 5.91 0.80 16.59
C ARG A 106 6.31 2.17 16.06
N GLU A 107 6.57 3.14 16.93
CA GLU A 107 6.95 4.48 16.51
C GLU A 107 8.34 4.47 15.87
N MET A 108 9.28 3.74 16.47
CA MET A 108 10.59 3.51 15.89
C MET A 108 10.52 2.78 14.54
N TYR A 109 9.67 1.77 14.37
CA TYR A 109 9.46 1.14 13.05
C TYR A 109 8.96 2.14 12.01
N ALA A 110 7.96 2.96 12.36
CA ALA A 110 7.44 3.97 11.45
C ALA A 110 8.53 5.00 11.07
N LYS A 111 9.43 5.34 12.02
CA LYS A 111 10.58 6.19 11.75
C LYS A 111 11.54 5.55 10.75
N ILE A 112 11.92 4.28 10.96
CA ILE A 112 12.80 3.53 10.06
C ILE A 112 12.17 3.43 8.65
N GLU A 113 10.87 3.17 8.56
CA GLU A 113 10.19 3.09 7.26
C GLU A 113 10.16 4.45 6.55
N ARG A 114 9.90 5.53 7.29
CA ARG A 114 9.99 6.90 6.78
C ARG A 114 11.39 7.21 6.28
N ASP A 115 12.42 6.86 7.04
CA ASP A 115 13.82 7.13 6.68
C ASP A 115 14.27 6.30 5.46
N LYS A 116 13.86 5.04 5.35
CA LYS A 116 14.03 4.23 4.13
C LYS A 116 13.39 4.91 2.91
N LYS A 117 12.14 5.36 3.04
CA LYS A 117 11.44 6.07 1.97
C LYS A 117 12.12 7.40 1.60
N LYS A 118 12.73 8.10 2.56
CA LYS A 118 13.50 9.33 2.30
C LYS A 118 14.75 9.04 1.47
N ILE A 119 15.49 7.97 1.81
CA ILE A 119 16.68 7.53 1.05
C ILE A 119 16.28 7.19 -0.39
N ASP A 120 15.20 6.42 -0.58
CA ASP A 120 14.76 6.00 -1.91
C ASP A 120 14.26 7.17 -2.78
N LYS A 121 13.64 8.20 -2.17
CA LYS A 121 13.05 9.35 -2.89
C LYS A 121 14.04 10.47 -3.23
N ARG A 122 15.30 10.37 -2.81
CA ARG A 122 16.26 11.47 -3.02
C ARG A 122 16.46 11.75 -4.50
N SER A 123 16.69 13.02 -4.84
CA SER A 123 16.88 13.46 -6.22
C SER A 123 18.20 12.93 -6.77
N MET A 124 18.28 12.70 -8.08
CA MET A 124 19.51 12.20 -8.71
C MET A 124 20.68 13.18 -8.58
N SER A 125 20.41 14.48 -8.58
CA SER A 125 21.44 15.51 -8.40
C SER A 125 22.10 15.37 -7.02
N ASP A 126 21.29 15.32 -5.96
CA ASP A 126 21.80 15.16 -4.59
C ASP A 126 22.57 13.83 -4.41
N ILE A 127 22.10 12.77 -5.06
CA ILE A 127 22.76 11.45 -5.04
C ILE A 127 24.13 11.55 -5.70
N ARG A 128 24.23 12.15 -6.88
CA ARG A 128 25.49 12.34 -7.59
C ARG A 128 26.45 13.23 -6.80
N ASP A 129 25.95 14.29 -6.17
CA ASP A 129 26.76 15.17 -5.32
C ASP A 129 27.29 14.45 -4.09
N TYR A 130 26.46 13.63 -3.43
CA TYR A 130 26.88 12.81 -2.30
C TYR A 130 27.97 11.82 -2.72
N LEU A 131 27.76 11.09 -3.81
CA LEU A 131 28.72 10.09 -4.29
C LEU A 131 30.04 10.73 -4.77
N ARG A 132 29.98 11.92 -5.39
CA ARG A 132 31.17 12.69 -5.79
C ARG A 132 31.99 13.10 -4.56
N LYS A 133 31.33 13.67 -3.54
CA LYS A 133 31.97 14.10 -2.28
C LYS A 133 32.66 12.95 -1.55
N ARG A 134 32.06 11.76 -1.56
CA ARG A 134 32.62 10.55 -0.93
C ARG A 134 33.60 9.78 -1.85
N GLY A 135 33.86 10.28 -3.06
CA GLY A 135 34.75 9.63 -4.04
C GLY A 135 34.25 8.30 -4.60
N LEU A 136 32.97 7.96 -4.40
CA LEU A 136 32.35 6.71 -4.85
C LEU A 136 31.89 6.77 -6.32
N TYR A 137 31.87 7.97 -6.90
CA TYR A 137 31.49 8.21 -8.28
C TYR A 137 32.48 9.18 -8.93
N LYS A 138 32.87 8.88 -10.17
CA LYS A 138 33.74 9.72 -10.99
C LYS A 138 32.89 10.64 -11.87
N ILE A 139 33.19 11.93 -11.89
CA ILE A 139 32.46 12.90 -12.72
C ILE A 139 32.63 12.55 -14.21
N GLY A 140 31.56 12.69 -15.02
CA GLY A 140 31.56 12.25 -16.42
C GLY A 140 31.38 10.75 -16.68
N SER A 141 31.18 9.93 -15.63
CA SER A 141 30.87 8.50 -15.81
C SER A 141 29.49 8.30 -16.46
N THR A 142 29.38 7.33 -17.38
CA THR A 142 28.15 6.97 -18.09
C THR A 142 27.31 5.95 -17.33
N ALA A 143 27.47 5.86 -16.00
CA ALA A 143 26.75 4.90 -15.18
C ALA A 143 25.24 5.19 -15.18
N PRO A 144 24.38 4.16 -15.29
CA PRO A 144 22.93 4.32 -15.26
C PRO A 144 22.46 4.74 -13.86
N ASP A 145 21.33 5.46 -13.82
CA ASP A 145 20.78 6.06 -12.60
C ASP A 145 20.42 5.03 -11.52
N ASP A 146 19.98 3.84 -11.93
CA ASP A 146 19.61 2.77 -11.00
C ASP A 146 20.80 2.28 -10.19
N ILE A 147 21.97 2.16 -10.82
CA ILE A 147 23.22 1.76 -10.15
C ILE A 147 23.65 2.85 -9.16
N LEU A 148 23.55 4.12 -9.54
CA LEU A 148 23.90 5.24 -8.64
C LEU A 148 22.99 5.27 -7.41
N ARG A 149 21.69 5.02 -7.58
CA ARG A 149 20.74 4.91 -6.45
C ARG A 149 21.11 3.76 -5.53
N GLU A 150 21.48 2.60 -6.08
CA GLU A 150 21.86 1.43 -5.29
C GLU A 150 23.16 1.66 -4.51
N ILE A 151 24.20 2.20 -5.16
CA ILE A 151 25.47 2.55 -4.50
C ILE A 151 25.21 3.53 -3.35
N TYR A 152 24.44 4.57 -3.59
CA TYR A 152 24.06 5.57 -2.58
C TYR A 152 23.33 4.94 -1.39
N LYS A 153 22.35 4.07 -1.67
CA LYS A 153 21.60 3.37 -0.64
C LYS A 153 22.50 2.48 0.21
N ASN A 154 23.37 1.71 -0.42
CA ASN A 154 24.32 0.84 0.28
C ASN A 154 25.28 1.67 1.12
N ALA A 155 25.89 2.71 0.57
CA ALA A 155 26.85 3.57 1.26
C ALA A 155 26.28 4.23 2.53
N ILE A 156 25.03 4.67 2.50
CA ILE A 156 24.36 5.23 3.69
C ILE A 156 24.07 4.15 4.72
N LEU A 157 23.53 3.01 4.30
CA LEU A 157 23.14 1.94 5.21
C LEU A 157 24.34 1.26 5.88
N THR A 158 25.50 1.26 5.22
CA THR A 158 26.75 0.69 5.75
C THR A 158 27.48 1.60 6.73
N GLY A 159 27.01 2.83 6.97
CA GLY A 159 27.61 3.76 7.94
C GLY A 159 28.67 4.67 7.33
N GLU A 160 28.36 5.31 6.20
CA GLU A 160 29.17 6.35 5.55
C GLU A 160 30.53 5.86 5.01
N VAL A 161 30.49 5.36 3.77
CA VAL A 161 31.68 4.84 3.07
C VAL A 161 32.40 5.95 2.31
N GLU A 162 33.73 5.97 2.40
CA GLU A 162 34.60 6.89 1.67
C GLU A 162 35.64 6.14 0.84
N ASN A 163 35.85 6.63 -0.38
CA ASN A 163 36.93 6.16 -1.23
C ASN A 163 38.16 7.06 -1.09
N HIS A 164 39.28 6.46 -0.71
CA HIS A 164 40.56 7.15 -0.49
C HIS A 164 41.49 7.13 -1.72
N ASN A 165 40.99 6.67 -2.87
CA ASN A 165 41.79 6.63 -4.10
C ASN A 165 42.06 8.05 -4.64
N SER A 166 43.35 8.44 -4.65
CA SER A 166 43.82 9.76 -5.09
C SER A 166 43.44 10.10 -6.52
N SER A 167 43.46 9.12 -7.44
CA SER A 167 43.16 9.35 -8.86
C SER A 167 41.71 9.81 -9.09
N THR A 168 40.75 9.21 -8.37
CA THR A 168 39.33 9.58 -8.45
C THR A 168 39.09 10.93 -7.79
N LEU A 169 39.73 11.19 -6.64
CA LEU A 169 39.61 12.46 -5.93
C LEU A 169 40.14 13.63 -6.76
N MET A 170 41.35 13.51 -7.32
CA MET A 170 41.96 14.52 -8.19
C MET A 170 41.10 14.79 -9.43
N HIS A 171 40.63 13.72 -10.09
CA HIS A 171 39.78 13.87 -11.28
C HIS A 171 38.46 14.61 -10.96
N ASN A 172 37.85 14.29 -9.83
CA ASN A 172 36.60 14.93 -9.41
C ASN A 172 36.79 16.39 -9.03
N PHE A 173 37.92 16.72 -8.38
CA PHE A 173 38.27 18.08 -7.99
C PHE A 173 38.53 18.97 -9.21
N LEU A 174 39.33 18.49 -10.18
CA LEU A 174 39.71 19.27 -11.36
C LEU A 174 38.53 19.55 -12.32
N ASN A 175 37.50 18.71 -12.28
CA ASN A 175 36.34 18.78 -13.16
C ASN A 175 35.06 19.17 -12.40
N GLU A 176 35.20 19.71 -11.20
CA GLU A 176 34.07 20.26 -10.47
C GLU A 176 33.58 21.53 -11.22
N PRO A 177 32.27 21.66 -11.52
CA PRO A 177 31.73 22.80 -12.25
C PRO A 177 31.73 24.09 -11.41
#